data_AF-A0A925M2J5-F1
#
_entry.id   AF-A0A925M2J5-F1
#
_cell.length_a   1.000
_cell.length_b   1.000
_cell.length_c   1.000
_cell.angle_alpha   90.00
_cell.angle_beta   90.00
_cell.angle_gamma   90.00
#
_symmetry.space_group_name_H-M   'P 1'
#
loop_
_entity.id
_entity.type
_entity.pdbx_description
1 polymer ?
#
loop_
_entity_poly.entity_id
_entity_poly.type
_entity_poly.pdbx_seq_one_letter_code
_entity_poly.pdbx_strand_id
1 'polypeptide(L)'
;MPCRVLWVGLGCQQGASKSLIEQAIRDVFRACALQEDAIAGLATIDTKVNEAGLIAFCRDRHLPLLFFEAARLRSVAVPHPSSATDALVGTPSVAEAAAILACWELEGRANRVTGTQRCRKITSAGIALPDLCVPKQRFHSENDPGSVTIAVARFPRTAINLDRNKGEADV
;
A
#
# COMPACT_ATOMS: atom_id res chain seq x y z
N MET A 1 -7.81 -19.12 -0.23
CA MET A 1 -7.44 -17.79 -0.75
C MET A 1 -6.46 -17.15 0.23
N PRO A 2 -5.24 -16.76 -0.18
CA PRO A 2 -4.29 -16.09 0.70
C PRO A 2 -4.88 -14.77 1.21
N CYS A 3 -4.60 -14.44 2.47
CA CYS A 3 -5.04 -13.19 3.08
C CYS A 3 -4.23 -12.03 2.49
N ARG A 4 -4.85 -11.26 1.59
CA ARG A 4 -4.23 -10.10 0.96
C ARG A 4 -4.25 -8.91 1.93
N VAL A 5 -3.11 -8.64 2.55
CA VAL A 5 -2.97 -7.67 3.66
C VAL A 5 -1.88 -6.63 3.43
N LEU A 6 -1.16 -6.71 2.32
CA LEU A 6 -0.06 -5.80 1.98
C LEU A 6 -0.50 -4.79 0.93
N TRP A 7 -0.34 -3.51 1.23
CA TRP A 7 -0.47 -2.43 0.26
C TRP A 7 0.90 -1.93 -0.14
N VAL A 8 1.14 -1.89 -1.45
CA VAL A 8 2.38 -1.38 -2.01
C VAL A 8 2.16 0.06 -2.44
N GLY A 9 2.80 0.99 -1.74
CA GLY A 9 2.84 2.39 -2.16
C GLY A 9 4.00 2.63 -3.11
N LEU A 10 3.74 3.33 -4.21
CA LEU A 10 4.69 3.51 -5.30
C LEU A 10 4.79 4.98 -5.71
N GLY A 11 6.01 5.50 -5.76
CA GLY A 11 6.36 6.71 -6.50
C GLY A 11 7.28 6.35 -7.66
N CYS A 12 7.17 7.01 -8.80
CA CYS A 12 8.09 6.79 -9.91
C CYS A 12 8.30 8.06 -10.73
N GLN A 13 9.39 8.11 -11.50
CA GLN A 13 9.52 9.09 -12.57
C GLN A 13 8.59 8.74 -13.74
N GLN A 14 8.30 9.72 -14.58
CA GLN A 14 7.47 9.51 -15.77
C GLN A 14 8.16 8.53 -16.72
N GLY A 15 7.39 7.56 -17.26
CA GLY A 15 7.91 6.59 -18.21
C GLY A 15 8.57 5.37 -17.57
N ALA A 16 8.50 5.22 -16.24
CA ALA A 16 8.99 4.03 -15.56
C ALA A 16 8.30 2.78 -16.13
N SER A 17 9.10 1.84 -16.62
CA SER A 17 8.61 0.64 -17.29
C SER A 17 7.94 -0.31 -16.31
N LYS A 18 7.02 -1.10 -16.85
CA LYS A 18 6.43 -2.24 -16.12
C LYS A 18 7.51 -3.16 -15.54
N SER A 19 8.57 -3.43 -16.31
CA SER A 19 9.67 -4.32 -15.92
C SER A 19 10.42 -3.80 -14.69
N LEU A 20 10.72 -2.49 -14.65
CA LEU A 20 11.35 -1.87 -13.47
C LEU A 20 10.46 -1.96 -12.24
N ILE A 21 9.15 -1.73 -12.39
CA ILE A 21 8.17 -1.87 -11.29
C ILE A 21 8.11 -3.31 -10.79
N GLU A 22 8.02 -4.29 -11.69
CA GLU A 22 8.02 -5.71 -11.35
C GLU A 22 9.28 -6.11 -10.60
N GLN A 23 10.45 -5.66 -11.09
CA GLN A 23 11.73 -5.96 -10.47
C GLN A 23 11.84 -5.35 -9.08
N ALA A 24 11.48 -4.08 -8.92
CA ALA A 24 11.51 -3.39 -7.63
C ALA A 24 10.61 -4.08 -6.59
N ILE A 25 9.39 -4.47 -6.96
CA ILE A 25 8.48 -5.19 -6.06
C ILE A 25 9.05 -6.56 -5.69
N ARG A 26 9.52 -7.33 -6.69
CA ARG A 26 10.12 -8.65 -6.47
C ARG A 26 11.30 -8.58 -5.51
N ASP A 27 12.18 -7.60 -5.69
CA ASP A 27 13.38 -7.41 -4.87
C ASP A 27 13.04 -7.03 -3.43
N VAL A 28 12.12 -6.07 -3.25
CA VAL A 28 11.62 -5.69 -1.91
C VAL A 28 11.03 -6.90 -1.20
N PHE A 29 10.15 -7.64 -1.89
CA PHE A 29 9.43 -8.74 -1.27
C PHE A 29 10.36 -9.89 -0.91
N ARG A 30 11.32 -10.21 -1.79
CA ARG A 30 12.36 -11.20 -1.52
C ARG A 30 13.26 -10.78 -0.35
N ALA A 31 13.75 -9.54 -0.34
CA ALA A 31 14.64 -9.03 0.70
C ALA A 31 13.98 -8.97 2.08
N CYS A 32 12.67 -8.69 2.13
CA CYS A 32 11.90 -8.59 3.37
C CYS A 32 11.13 -9.88 3.73
N ALA A 33 11.38 -11.00 3.03
CA ALA A 33 10.68 -12.27 3.22
C ALA A 33 9.13 -12.16 3.17
N LEU A 34 8.62 -11.29 2.30
CA LEU A 34 7.20 -11.09 2.04
C LEU A 34 6.74 -11.95 0.86
N GLN A 35 5.44 -12.26 0.83
CA GLN A 35 4.81 -13.03 -0.25
C GLN A 35 4.05 -12.09 -1.18
N GLU A 36 4.37 -12.10 -2.48
CA GLU A 36 3.67 -11.26 -3.48
C GLU A 36 2.17 -11.57 -3.53
N ASP A 37 1.76 -12.82 -3.27
CA ASP A 37 0.34 -13.23 -3.20
C ASP A 37 -0.43 -12.57 -2.05
N ALA A 38 0.26 -11.97 -1.08
CA ALA A 38 -0.36 -11.21 0.00
C ALA A 38 -0.62 -9.73 -0.39
N ILE A 39 -0.29 -9.31 -1.63
CA ILE A 39 -0.58 -7.96 -2.11
C ILE A 39 -2.09 -7.79 -2.34
N ALA A 40 -2.65 -6.83 -1.61
CA ALA A 40 -4.04 -6.37 -1.73
C ALA A 40 -4.24 -5.39 -2.89
N GLY A 41 -3.21 -4.61 -3.21
CA GLY A 41 -3.22 -3.66 -4.32
C GLY A 41 -2.03 -2.71 -4.24
N LEU A 42 -1.98 -1.79 -5.21
CA LEU A 42 -0.99 -0.72 -5.29
C LEU A 42 -1.67 0.63 -5.04
N ALA A 43 -0.90 1.58 -4.53
CA ALA A 43 -1.35 2.94 -4.30
C ALA A 43 -0.29 3.97 -4.71
N THR A 44 -0.72 5.09 -5.27
CA THR A 44 0.17 6.17 -5.71
C THR A 44 -0.55 7.53 -5.71
N ILE A 45 0.15 8.57 -6.17
CA ILE A 45 -0.40 9.92 -6.37
C ILE A 45 -1.24 9.99 -7.66
N ASP A 46 -2.32 10.75 -7.63
CA ASP A 46 -3.27 10.96 -8.74
C ASP A 46 -2.66 11.43 -10.06
N THR A 47 -1.57 12.21 -10.02
CA THR A 47 -0.81 12.60 -11.22
C THR A 47 -0.25 11.40 -12.01
N LYS A 48 -0.25 10.19 -11.44
CA LYS A 48 0.14 8.94 -12.12
C LYS A 48 -1.00 8.13 -12.73
N VAL A 49 -2.20 8.70 -12.85
CA VAL A 49 -3.36 8.01 -13.43
C VAL A 49 -3.14 7.48 -14.86
N ASN A 50 -2.22 8.09 -15.62
CA ASN A 50 -1.87 7.69 -16.98
C ASN A 50 -0.49 7.01 -17.09
N GLU A 51 0.11 6.58 -15.98
CA GLU A 51 1.43 5.94 -15.99
C GLU A 51 1.33 4.50 -16.55
N ALA A 52 1.70 4.32 -17.82
CA ALA A 52 1.47 3.08 -18.55
C ALA A 52 2.11 1.84 -17.89
N GLY A 53 3.34 1.97 -17.35
CA GLY A 53 4.02 0.87 -16.68
C GLY A 53 3.26 0.38 -15.44
N LEU A 54 2.71 1.31 -14.65
CA LEU A 54 1.94 1.02 -13.44
C LEU A 54 0.60 0.38 -13.76
N ILE A 55 -0.12 0.93 -14.75
CA ILE A 55 -1.40 0.40 -15.22
C ILE A 55 -1.21 -1.02 -15.77
N ALA A 56 -0.20 -1.23 -16.60
CA ALA A 56 0.10 -2.54 -17.18
C ALA A 56 0.45 -3.57 -16.10
N PHE A 57 1.28 -3.20 -15.11
CA PHE A 57 1.58 -4.07 -13.98
C PHE A 57 0.32 -4.50 -13.21
N CYS A 58 -0.52 -3.53 -12.83
CA CYS A 58 -1.72 -3.82 -12.03
C CYS A 58 -2.74 -4.64 -12.82
N ARG A 59 -2.93 -4.35 -14.11
CA ARG A 59 -3.81 -5.10 -14.99
C ARG A 59 -3.38 -6.56 -15.11
N ASP A 60 -2.09 -6.79 -15.39
CA ASP A 60 -1.56 -8.13 -15.64
C ASP A 60 -1.57 -9.00 -14.36
N ARG A 61 -1.49 -8.38 -13.18
CA ARG A 61 -1.58 -9.05 -11.86
C ARG A 61 -2.98 -9.06 -11.25
N HIS A 62 -3.97 -8.48 -11.94
CA HIS A 62 -5.34 -8.26 -11.43
C HIS A 62 -5.37 -7.59 -10.05
N LEU A 63 -4.52 -6.58 -9.87
CA LEU A 63 -4.40 -5.82 -8.63
C LEU A 63 -5.16 -4.49 -8.73
N PRO A 64 -5.93 -4.10 -7.70
CA PRO A 64 -6.44 -2.75 -7.57
C PRO A 64 -5.30 -1.74 -7.57
N LEU A 65 -5.53 -0.60 -8.22
CA LEU A 65 -4.64 0.55 -8.18
C LEU A 65 -5.42 1.76 -7.64
N LEU A 66 -4.96 2.28 -6.51
CA LEU A 66 -5.54 3.45 -5.87
C LEU A 66 -4.72 4.70 -6.15
N PHE A 67 -5.42 5.81 -6.32
CA PHE A 67 -4.84 7.13 -6.55
C PHE A 67 -5.28 8.06 -5.44
N PHE A 68 -4.33 8.87 -4.95
CA PHE A 68 -4.58 9.84 -3.90
C PHE A 68 -4.06 11.21 -4.31
N GLU A 69 -4.86 12.24 -4.01
CA GLU A 69 -4.43 13.63 -4.16
C GLU A 69 -3.26 13.96 -3.23
N ALA A 70 -2.38 14.87 -3.68
CA ALA A 70 -1.22 15.32 -2.91
C ALA A 70 -1.58 15.78 -1.48
N ALA A 71 -2.66 16.56 -1.34
CA ALA A 71 -3.11 17.07 -0.05
C ALA A 71 -3.46 15.94 0.94
N ARG A 72 -4.03 14.85 0.42
CA ARG A 72 -4.37 13.69 1.23
C ARG A 72 -3.12 12.90 1.61
N LEU A 73 -2.18 12.71 0.69
CA LEU A 73 -0.89 12.09 1.00
C LEU A 73 -0.12 12.91 2.04
N ARG A 74 -0.18 14.25 1.97
CA ARG A 74 0.50 15.16 2.89
C ARG A 74 0.02 15.07 4.34
N SER A 75 -1.24 14.69 4.57
CA SER A 75 -1.79 14.55 5.92
C SER A 75 -1.33 13.30 6.65
N VAL A 76 -0.60 12.41 5.98
CA VAL A 76 -0.05 11.18 6.56
C VAL A 76 1.30 11.44 7.19
N ALA A 77 1.44 11.10 8.47
CA ALA A 77 2.75 11.04 9.10
C ALA A 77 3.58 9.91 8.48
N VAL A 78 4.73 10.25 7.92
CA VAL A 78 5.64 9.30 7.25
C VAL A 78 7.01 9.32 7.93
N PRO A 79 7.69 8.16 8.05
CA PRO A 79 8.98 8.08 8.74
C PRO A 79 10.13 8.70 7.93
N HIS A 80 10.03 8.76 6.60
CA HIS A 80 11.08 9.29 5.74
C HIS A 80 10.54 10.40 4.83
N PRO A 81 10.27 11.60 5.34
CA PRO A 81 9.86 12.74 4.52
C PRO A 81 10.99 13.19 3.57
N SER A 82 10.63 13.84 2.47
CA SER A 82 11.55 14.43 1.49
C SER A 82 11.07 15.83 1.09
N SER A 83 11.84 16.85 1.42
CA SER A 83 11.56 18.24 1.02
C SER A 83 11.54 18.41 -0.51
N ALA A 84 12.42 17.71 -1.22
CA ALA A 84 12.44 17.72 -2.69
C ALA A 84 11.17 17.10 -3.28
N THR A 85 10.63 16.05 -2.66
CA THR A 85 9.36 15.44 -3.10
C THR A 85 8.18 16.37 -2.76
N ASP A 86 8.19 16.99 -1.58
CA ASP A 86 7.15 17.96 -1.19
C ASP A 86 7.12 19.16 -2.14
N ALA A 87 8.29 19.71 -2.48
CA ALA A 87 8.38 20.81 -3.44
C ALA A 87 7.91 20.42 -4.86
N LEU A 88 8.16 19.18 -5.28
CA LEU A 88 7.83 18.72 -6.64
C LEU A 88 6.36 18.33 -6.80
N VAL A 89 5.78 17.63 -5.82
CA VAL A 89 4.45 17.01 -5.95
C VAL A 89 3.49 17.31 -4.78
N GLY A 90 3.88 18.18 -3.86
CA GLY A 90 3.02 18.66 -2.77
C GLY A 90 2.83 17.70 -1.59
N THR A 91 3.62 16.62 -1.52
CA THR A 91 3.64 15.68 -0.39
C THR A 91 5.07 15.22 -0.05
N PRO A 92 5.42 15.06 1.25
CA PRO A 92 6.77 14.68 1.65
C PRO A 92 7.17 13.23 1.26
N SER A 93 6.22 12.34 1.01
CA SER A 93 6.51 10.96 0.58
C SER A 93 5.29 10.35 -0.10
N VAL A 94 5.37 10.12 -1.42
CA VAL A 94 4.28 9.45 -2.14
C VAL A 94 4.16 7.99 -1.72
N ALA A 95 5.26 7.24 -1.77
CA ALA A 95 5.25 5.80 -1.54
C ALA A 95 4.75 5.43 -0.13
N GLU A 96 5.31 6.03 0.92
CA GLU A 96 4.92 5.68 2.29
C GLU A 96 3.50 6.13 2.62
N ALA A 97 3.15 7.37 2.28
CA ALA A 97 1.82 7.90 2.56
C ALA A 97 0.73 7.12 1.81
N ALA A 98 0.98 6.77 0.54
CA ALA A 98 0.02 6.01 -0.27
C ALA A 98 -0.19 4.59 0.27
N ALA A 99 0.88 3.90 0.69
CA ALA A 99 0.78 2.57 1.30
C ALA A 99 -0.09 2.61 2.58
N ILE A 100 0.19 3.58 3.47
CA ILE A 100 -0.52 3.73 4.75
C ILE A 100 -1.99 4.10 4.53
N LEU A 101 -2.28 5.06 3.65
CA LEU A 101 -3.66 5.47 3.36
C LEU A 101 -4.49 4.35 2.74
N ALA A 102 -3.89 3.55 1.86
CA ALA A 102 -4.58 2.43 1.25
C ALA A 102 -5.00 1.37 2.28
N CYS A 103 -4.17 1.13 3.31
CA CYS A 103 -4.58 0.30 4.45
C CYS A 103 -5.80 0.86 5.19
N TRP A 104 -5.86 2.19 5.44
CA TRP A 104 -6.99 2.82 6.12
C TRP A 104 -8.29 2.83 5.28
N GLU A 105 -8.20 3.02 3.96
CA GLU A 105 -9.38 3.03 3.08
C GLU A 105 -10.08 1.66 3.02
N LEU A 106 -9.30 0.57 3.04
CA LEU A 106 -9.90 -0.77 3.16
C LEU A 106 -10.59 -0.99 4.50
N GLU A 107 -10.05 -0.44 5.58
CA GLU A 107 -10.63 -0.52 6.92
C GLU A 107 -12.04 0.11 6.97
N GLY A 108 -12.19 1.28 6.33
CA GLY A 108 -13.49 1.96 6.19
C GLY A 108 -14.51 1.20 5.33
N ARG A 109 -14.05 0.36 4.39
CA ARG A 109 -14.92 -0.48 3.54
C ARG A 109 -15.31 -1.80 4.21
N ALA A 110 -14.38 -2.47 4.91
CA ALA A 110 -14.66 -3.69 5.65
C ALA A 110 -15.73 -3.46 6.74
N ASN A 111 -15.70 -2.29 7.39
CA ASN A 111 -16.66 -1.93 8.44
C ASN A 111 -18.08 -1.60 7.90
N ARG A 112 -18.24 -1.37 6.59
CA ARG A 112 -19.55 -1.13 5.96
C ARG A 112 -20.29 -2.43 5.60
N VAL A 113 -19.56 -3.53 5.40
CA VAL A 113 -20.14 -4.83 5.00
C VAL A 113 -20.70 -5.61 6.19
N THR A 114 -20.22 -5.35 7.41
CA THR A 114 -20.62 -6.09 8.62
C THR A 114 -21.81 -5.51 9.39
N GLY A 115 -22.50 -4.48 8.87
CA GLY A 115 -23.80 -4.00 9.41
C GLY A 115 -23.82 -3.49 10.86
N THR A 116 -22.72 -3.59 11.61
CA THR A 116 -22.63 -3.09 12.97
C THR A 116 -22.16 -1.64 12.93
N GLN A 117 -23.12 -0.74 12.73
CA GLN A 117 -22.97 0.67 13.01
C GLN A 117 -22.76 0.86 14.52
N ARG A 118 -21.54 0.61 15.00
CA ARG A 118 -21.09 1.14 16.28
C ARG A 118 -20.18 2.32 16.00
N CYS A 119 -20.80 3.49 16.08
CA CYS A 119 -20.14 4.76 16.33
C CYS A 119 -19.24 4.55 17.57
N ARG A 120 -17.94 4.32 17.36
CA ARG A 120 -16.94 4.37 18.43
C ARG A 120 -16.12 5.62 18.18
N LYS A 121 -16.23 6.57 19.11
CA LYS A 121 -15.38 7.75 19.21
C LYS A 121 -13.93 7.32 18.99
N ILE A 122 -13.34 7.81 17.90
CA ILE A 122 -11.99 7.51 17.46
C ILE A 122 -11.06 8.48 18.17
N THR A 123 -10.35 7.99 19.19
CA THR A 123 -8.99 8.33 19.66
C THR A 123 -8.77 7.78 21.07
N SER A 124 -7.48 7.59 21.41
CA SER A 124 -6.84 6.99 22.60
C SER A 124 -7.18 5.52 22.93
N ALA A 125 -6.25 4.63 22.53
CA ALA A 125 -6.14 3.19 22.85
C ALA A 125 -6.96 2.19 21.99
N GLY A 126 -6.33 1.64 20.95
CA GLY A 126 -6.63 0.26 20.51
C GLY A 126 -6.71 -0.04 19.01
N ILE A 127 -6.78 0.96 18.11
CA ILE A 127 -6.61 0.69 16.67
C ILE A 127 -5.11 0.73 16.40
N ALA A 128 -4.53 -0.43 16.11
CA ALA A 128 -3.14 -0.50 15.68
C ALA A 128 -3.00 0.31 14.38
N LEU A 129 -2.04 1.21 14.33
CA LEU A 129 -1.73 1.93 13.09
C LEU A 129 -1.25 0.90 12.05
N PRO A 130 -1.49 1.10 10.75
CA PRO A 130 -0.90 0.28 9.72
C PRO A 130 0.61 0.20 9.92
N ASP A 131 1.13 -1.01 10.03
CA ASP A 131 2.56 -1.22 10.18
C ASP A 131 3.20 -0.96 8.82
N LEU A 132 3.98 0.12 8.69
CA LEU A 132 4.85 0.32 7.55
C LEU A 132 5.99 -0.70 7.63
N CYS A 133 5.71 -1.94 7.21
CA CYS A 133 6.63 -3.06 7.35
C CYS A 133 7.83 -2.96 6.41
N VAL A 134 7.75 -2.13 5.36
CA VAL A 134 8.89 -1.79 4.51
C VAL A 134 8.93 -0.28 4.30
N PRO A 135 9.92 0.43 4.88
CA PRO A 135 10.19 1.84 4.58
C PRO A 135 10.48 2.08 3.10
N LYS A 136 10.39 3.33 2.63
CA LYS A 136 10.63 3.60 1.21
C LYS A 136 12.04 3.19 0.76
N GLN A 137 12.11 2.45 -0.34
CA GLN A 137 13.34 2.05 -1.01
C GLN A 137 13.28 2.49 -2.47
N ARG A 138 14.38 3.05 -2.99
CA ARG A 138 14.49 3.53 -4.37
C ARG A 138 15.25 2.52 -5.25
N PHE A 139 14.73 2.31 -6.44
CA PHE A 139 15.22 1.39 -7.46
C PHE A 139 15.42 2.13 -8.77
N HIS A 140 16.42 1.68 -9.51
CA HIS A 140 16.82 2.16 -10.84
C HIS A 140 17.19 0.93 -11.66
N SER A 141 17.15 1.03 -12.99
CA SER A 141 17.61 -0.02 -13.89
C SER A 141 18.46 0.61 -14.99
N GLU A 142 19.48 -0.09 -15.46
CA GLU A 142 20.31 0.37 -16.59
C GLU A 142 19.48 0.52 -17.89
N ASN A 143 18.39 -0.23 -18.00
CA ASN A 143 17.50 -0.24 -19.17
C ASN A 143 16.30 0.71 -19.04
N ASP A 144 16.22 1.47 -17.94
CA ASP A 144 15.11 2.37 -17.66
C ASP A 144 15.65 3.72 -17.15
N PRO A 145 15.42 4.84 -17.87
CA PRO A 145 15.94 6.13 -17.45
C PRO A 145 15.25 6.66 -16.18
N GLY A 146 14.14 6.04 -15.76
CA GLY A 146 13.40 6.40 -14.55
C GLY A 146 13.86 5.66 -13.29
N SER A 147 13.37 6.16 -12.16
CA SER A 147 13.46 5.49 -10.87
C SER A 147 12.07 5.17 -10.33
N VAL A 148 11.99 4.11 -9.54
CA VAL A 148 10.80 3.69 -8.80
C VAL A 148 11.15 3.71 -7.31
N THR A 149 10.25 4.19 -6.48
CA THR A 149 10.35 4.16 -5.02
C THR A 149 9.17 3.35 -4.48
N ILE A 150 9.46 2.31 -3.70
CA ILE A 150 8.48 1.37 -3.15
C ILE A 150 8.48 1.48 -1.63
N ALA A 151 7.30 1.50 -1.03
CA ALA A 151 7.09 1.26 0.39
C ALA A 151 5.96 0.23 0.56
N VAL A 152 5.95 -0.51 1.67
CA VAL A 152 4.91 -1.51 1.93
C VAL A 152 4.33 -1.32 3.32
N ALA A 153 3.01 -1.18 3.37
CA ALA A 153 2.24 -1.15 4.60
C ALA A 153 1.43 -2.43 4.74
N ARG A 154 1.23 -2.85 5.98
CA ARG A 154 0.47 -4.04 6.34
C ARG A 154 -0.74 -3.63 7.17
N PHE A 155 -1.88 -4.24 6.85
CA PHE A 155 -3.07 -4.13 7.69
C PHE A 155 -2.84 -4.84 9.04
N PRO A 156 -3.14 -4.19 10.19
CA PRO A 156 -3.01 -4.83 11.49
C PRO A 156 -3.94 -6.04 11.59
N ARG A 157 -3.40 -7.19 11.98
CA ARG A 157 -4.16 -8.46 12.02
C ARG A 157 -5.23 -8.56 13.13
N THR A 158 -5.56 -7.47 13.82
CA THR A 158 -6.37 -7.51 15.05
C THR A 158 -7.85 -7.86 14.86
N ALA A 159 -8.33 -8.17 13.64
CA ALA A 159 -9.74 -8.52 13.41
C ALA A 159 -9.97 -9.58 12.29
N ILE A 160 -9.11 -10.59 12.16
CA ILE A 160 -9.39 -11.76 11.28
C ILE A 160 -9.44 -13.08 12.08
N ASN A 161 -9.68 -13.00 13.40
CA ASN A 161 -10.00 -14.16 14.25
C ASN A 161 -11.49 -14.15 14.65
N LEU A 162 -12.38 -14.04 13.68
CA LEU A 162 -13.70 -14.66 13.77
C LEU A 162 -13.80 -15.64 12.60
N ASP A 163 -14.29 -16.84 12.88
CA ASP A 163 -14.54 -17.95 11.93
C ASP A 163 -13.42 -18.99 11.73
N ARG A 164 -12.64 -19.30 12.78
CA ARG A 164 -11.90 -20.58 12.87
C ARG A 164 -12.25 -21.47 14.06
N ASN A 165 -13.33 -21.18 14.78
CA ASN A 165 -13.81 -22.07 15.85
C ASN A 165 -15.33 -22.32 15.75
N LYS A 166 -15.72 -23.12 14.75
CA LYS A 166 -16.90 -24.00 14.83
C LYS A 166 -16.61 -25.24 14.01
N GLY A 167 -16.24 -26.32 14.69
CA GLY A 167 -16.14 -27.63 14.08
C GLY A 167 -15.07 -28.55 14.66
N GLU A 168 -14.96 -28.66 15.99
CA GLU A 168 -14.61 -29.94 16.63
C GLU A 168 -14.86 -29.89 18.14
N ALA A 169 -15.17 -31.07 18.70
CA ALA A 169 -15.71 -31.42 20.02
C ALA A 169 -17.25 -31.43 20.09
N ASP A 170 -17.94 -32.52 20.44
CA ASP A 170 -17.56 -33.91 20.70
C ASP A 170 -18.87 -34.69 20.90
N VAL A 171 -18.92 -35.94 20.41
CA VAL A 171 -19.82 -37.07 20.77
C VAL A 171 -21.33 -36.95 20.53
#